data_AF-A0A2W5YND9-F1
#
_entry.id   AF-A0A2W5YND9-F1
#
_cell.length_a   1.000
_cell.length_b   1.000
_cell.length_c   1.000
_cell.angle_alpha   90.00
_cell.angle_beta   90.00
_cell.angle_gamma   90.00
#
_symmetry.space_group_name_H-M   'P 1'
#
loop_
_entity.id
_entity.type
_entity.pdbx_description
1 polymer ?
#
loop_
_entity_poly.entity_id
_entity_poly.type
_entity_poly.pdbx_seq_one_letter_code
_entity_poly.pdbx_strand_id
1 'polypeptide(L)'
;MNKSIYITTQDQQRLHDLLAETAASGPRQQGDWKALAEELRRAIIVQPNEVPADVITMNSCADLIDLDTNETVTFTLAFPQDAWLDEGKISVLAPIGAGMLGYRVGDEFEWRVPQGVRRMKVA
;
A
#
# COMPACT_ATOMS: atom_id res chain seq x y z
N MET A 1 -8.11 -9.49 0.42
CA MET A 1 -7.88 -9.79 -1.01
C MET A 1 -7.59 -11.27 -1.21
N ASN A 2 -7.96 -11.89 -2.33
CA ASN A 2 -7.59 -13.29 -2.64
C ASN A 2 -6.28 -13.42 -3.44
N LYS A 3 -5.52 -12.32 -3.58
CA LYS A 3 -4.22 -12.28 -4.23
C LYS A 3 -3.12 -12.16 -3.18
N SER A 4 -2.01 -12.86 -3.37
CA SER A 4 -0.79 -12.68 -2.56
C SER A 4 -0.02 -11.46 -3.06
N ILE A 5 0.46 -10.63 -2.13
CA ILE A 5 1.34 -9.50 -2.46
C ILE A 5 2.76 -10.00 -2.75
N TYR A 6 3.48 -9.34 -3.66
CA TYR A 6 4.90 -9.60 -3.90
C TYR A 6 5.72 -8.59 -3.10
N ILE A 7 6.75 -9.05 -2.41
CA ILE A 7 7.59 -8.17 -1.60
C ILE A 7 9.02 -8.69 -1.53
N THR A 8 9.98 -7.78 -1.38
CA THR A 8 11.37 -8.15 -1.11
C THR A 8 11.54 -8.58 0.34
N THR A 9 12.54 -9.42 0.62
CA THR A 9 12.89 -9.79 2.01
C THR A 9 13.20 -8.56 2.87
N GLN A 10 13.83 -7.54 2.28
CA GLN A 10 14.19 -6.30 2.97
C GLN A 10 12.94 -5.50 3.37
N ASP A 11 12.01 -5.29 2.44
CA ASP A 11 10.79 -4.53 2.72
C ASP A 11 9.87 -5.29 3.66
N GLN A 12 9.81 -6.63 3.56
CA GLN A 12 9.06 -7.46 4.50
C GLN A 12 9.57 -7.26 5.93
N GLN A 13 10.88 -7.32 6.15
CA GLN A 13 11.48 -7.11 7.46
C GLN A 13 11.16 -5.71 7.99
N ARG A 14 11.37 -4.67 7.17
CA ARG A 14 11.08 -3.28 7.57
C ARG A 14 9.60 -3.07 7.92
N LEU A 15 8.68 -3.66 7.17
CA LEU A 15 7.25 -3.59 7.47
C LEU A 15 6.88 -4.36 8.73
N HIS A 16 7.49 -5.51 9.00
CA HIS A 16 7.31 -6.22 10.26
C HIS A 16 7.75 -5.40 11.46
N ASP A 17 8.94 -4.79 11.39
CA ASP A 17 9.47 -3.94 12.46
C ASP A 17 8.55 -2.73 12.69
N LEU A 18 8.12 -2.08 11.61
CA LEU A 18 7.17 -0.96 11.67
C LEU A 18 5.84 -1.34 12.34
N LEU A 19 5.30 -2.51 12.02
CA LEU A 19 4.05 -3.00 12.61
C LEU A 19 4.22 -3.34 14.10
N ALA A 20 5.37 -3.89 14.49
CA ALA A 20 5.68 -4.19 15.89
C ALA A 20 5.75 -2.91 16.74
N GLU A 21 6.43 -1.87 16.24
CA GLU A 21 6.51 -0.55 16.89
C GLU A 21 5.14 0.14 17.01
N THR A 22 4.35 0.06 15.94
CA THR A 22 2.99 0.61 15.89
C THR A 22 2.08 -0.08 16.92
N ALA A 23 2.15 -1.41 17.02
CA ALA A 23 1.36 -2.18 17.98
C ALA A 23 1.74 -1.86 19.45
N ALA A 24 3.02 -1.60 19.73
CA ALA A 24 3.50 -1.24 21.06
C ALA A 24 3.06 0.17 21.51
N SER A 25 2.73 1.05 20.56
CA SER A 25 2.41 2.47 20.82
C SER A 25 0.98 2.75 21.31
N GLY A 26 0.17 1.70 21.52
CA GLY A 26 -1.12 1.76 22.21
C GLY A 26 -2.36 1.83 21.30
N PRO A 27 -3.58 1.69 21.87
CA PRO A 27 -4.82 1.40 21.13
C PRO A 27 -5.39 2.55 20.27
N ARG A 28 -4.67 3.67 20.13
CA ARG A 28 -5.12 4.86 19.36
C ARG A 28 -4.96 4.72 17.85
N GLN A 29 -4.25 3.70 17.37
CA GLN A 29 -4.10 3.41 15.93
C GLN A 29 -4.84 2.11 15.57
N GLN A 30 -6.18 2.12 15.69
CA GLN A 30 -7.02 1.04 15.14
C GLN A 30 -7.36 1.38 13.68
N GLY A 31 -6.41 1.24 12.77
CA GLY A 31 -6.65 1.42 11.33
C GLY A 31 -5.71 0.52 10.55
N ASP A 32 -6.27 -0.25 9.61
CA ASP A 32 -5.71 -1.08 8.52
C ASP A 32 -4.38 -1.87 8.68
N TRP A 33 -3.60 -1.69 9.75
CA TRP A 33 -2.35 -2.38 10.01
C TRP A 33 -2.53 -3.88 10.24
N LYS A 34 -3.68 -4.29 10.80
CA LYS A 34 -4.02 -5.72 10.93
C LYS A 34 -4.22 -6.38 9.58
N ALA A 35 -4.84 -5.67 8.64
CA ALA A 35 -5.01 -6.16 7.28
C ALA A 35 -3.63 -6.30 6.63
N LEU A 36 -2.80 -5.24 6.73
CA LEU A 36 -1.41 -5.27 6.24
C LEU A 36 -0.59 -6.42 6.86
N ALA A 37 -0.71 -6.68 8.17
CA ALA A 37 -0.04 -7.80 8.83
C ALA A 37 -0.46 -9.16 8.25
N GLU A 38 -1.75 -9.36 7.98
CA GLU A 38 -2.26 -10.57 7.34
C GLU A 38 -1.88 -10.68 5.86
N GLU A 39 -1.72 -9.57 5.14
CA GLU A 39 -1.16 -9.55 3.79
C GLU A 39 0.30 -10.02 3.81
N LEU A 40 1.12 -9.45 4.71
CA LEU A 40 2.55 -9.80 4.84
C LEU A 40 2.78 -11.27 5.21
N ARG A 41 1.89 -11.85 6.04
CA ARG A 41 1.97 -13.27 6.44
C ARG A 41 1.85 -14.24 5.27
N ARG A 42 1.18 -13.84 4.19
CA ARG A 42 0.94 -14.68 2.99
C ARG A 42 1.60 -14.11 1.72
N ALA A 43 2.49 -13.14 1.89
CA ALA A 43 3.21 -12.52 0.80
C ALA A 43 4.15 -13.53 0.10
N ILE A 44 4.34 -13.35 -1.19
CA ILE A 44 5.35 -14.05 -1.98
C ILE A 44 6.64 -13.23 -1.87
N ILE A 45 7.63 -13.80 -1.20
CA ILE A 45 8.95 -13.17 -1.02
C ILE A 45 9.77 -13.45 -2.27
N VAL A 46 10.28 -12.40 -2.90
CA VAL A 46 11.08 -12.46 -4.12
C VAL A 46 12.34 -11.61 -4.00
N GLN A 47 13.34 -11.85 -4.85
CA GLN A 47 14.47 -10.92 -4.97
C GLN A 47 14.03 -9.60 -5.62
N PRO A 48 14.74 -8.48 -5.41
CA PRO A 48 14.36 -7.19 -6.01
C PRO A 48 14.20 -7.22 -7.53
N ASN A 49 15.01 -8.01 -8.23
CA ASN A 49 14.94 -8.19 -9.69
C ASN A 49 13.86 -9.18 -10.16
N GLU A 50 13.16 -9.83 -9.23
CA GLU A 50 12.08 -10.79 -9.49
C GLU A 50 10.69 -10.19 -9.16
N VAL A 51 10.65 -8.97 -8.60
CA VAL A 51 9.40 -8.22 -8.42
C VAL A 51 8.81 -7.94 -9.80
N PRO A 52 7.59 -8.37 -10.09
CA PRO A 52 6.96 -8.04 -11.37
C PRO A 52 6.80 -6.53 -11.52
N ALA A 53 7.19 -5.99 -12.67
CA ALA A 53 7.23 -4.55 -12.92
C ALA A 53 5.85 -3.86 -12.87
N ASP A 54 4.77 -4.65 -12.98
CA ASP A 54 3.39 -4.21 -12.90
C ASP A 54 2.82 -4.23 -11.48
N VAL A 55 3.59 -4.61 -10.45
CA VAL A 55 3.13 -4.67 -9.05
C VAL A 55 3.57 -3.44 -8.27
N ILE A 56 2.64 -2.86 -7.50
CA ILE A 56 2.95 -1.83 -6.52
C ILE A 56 3.63 -2.47 -5.30
N THR A 57 4.89 -2.12 -5.07
CA THR A 57 5.66 -2.45 -3.87
C THR A 57 6.07 -1.19 -3.12
N MET A 58 6.86 -1.32 -2.05
CA MET A 58 7.41 -0.15 -1.37
C MET A 58 8.25 0.69 -2.33
N ASN A 59 8.08 2.00 -2.25
CA ASN A 59 8.67 3.05 -3.09
C ASN A 59 8.27 3.01 -4.58
N SER A 60 7.30 2.17 -4.97
CA SER A 60 6.69 2.26 -6.30
C SER A 60 5.92 3.56 -6.44
N CYS A 61 6.05 4.21 -7.59
CA CYS A 61 5.23 5.32 -8.04
C CYS A 61 4.16 4.77 -8.99
N ALA A 62 2.89 5.04 -8.70
CA ALA A 62 1.76 4.51 -9.45
C ALA A 62 0.76 5.60 -9.77
N ASP A 63 0.25 5.57 -11.00
CA ASP A 63 -0.89 6.37 -11.42
C ASP A 63 -2.18 5.63 -11.06
N LEU A 64 -3.08 6.35 -10.38
CA LEU A 64 -4.39 5.85 -10.00
C LEU A 64 -5.45 6.69 -10.68
N ILE A 65 -6.34 6.03 -11.41
CA ILE A 65 -7.49 6.66 -12.06
C ILE A 65 -8.69 6.49 -11.16
N ASP A 66 -9.31 7.60 -10.76
CA ASP A 66 -10.63 7.59 -10.12
C ASP A 66 -11.68 7.23 -11.17
N LEU A 67 -12.37 6.10 -10.99
CA LEU A 67 -13.34 5.58 -11.96
C LEU A 67 -14.68 6.34 -11.95
N ASP A 68 -14.92 7.20 -10.95
CA ASP A 68 -16.12 8.02 -10.86
C ASP A 68 -15.90 9.38 -11.55
N THR A 69 -14.71 9.98 -11.42
CA THR A 69 -14.39 11.31 -11.98
C THR A 69 -13.53 11.27 -13.23
N ASN A 70 -12.88 10.13 -13.52
CA ASN A 70 -11.86 9.95 -14.55
C ASN A 70 -10.61 10.84 -14.36
N GLU A 71 -10.40 11.35 -13.15
CA GLU A 71 -9.18 12.06 -12.77
C GLU A 71 -8.05 11.08 -12.47
N THR A 72 -6.82 11.45 -12.81
CA THR A 72 -5.61 10.66 -12.51
C THR A 72 -4.82 11.33 -11.40
N VAL A 73 -4.43 10.56 -10.40
CA VAL A 73 -3.55 10.98 -9.31
C VAL A 73 -2.35 10.06 -9.24
N THR A 74 -1.16 10.63 -9.06
CA THR A 74 0.08 9.87 -8.95
C THR A 74 0.49 9.80 -7.49
N PHE A 75 0.72 8.59 -6.97
CA PHE A 75 1.23 8.40 -5.62
C PHE A 75 2.46 7.50 -5.59
N THR A 76 3.42 7.86 -4.74
CA THR A 76 4.52 6.97 -4.35
C THR A 76 4.20 6.33 -3.01
N LEU A 77 4.16 4.99 -2.96
CA LEU A 77 3.95 4.26 -1.71
C LEU A 77 5.23 4.29 -0.86
N ALA A 78 5.20 4.88 0.32
CA ALA A 78 6.37 5.14 1.15
C ALA A 78 6.21 4.59 2.58
N PHE A 79 7.34 4.45 3.26
CA PHE A 79 7.33 4.22 4.71
C PHE A 79 6.92 5.50 5.45
N PRO A 80 6.40 5.42 6.68
CA PRO A 80 5.91 6.59 7.41
C PRO A 80 6.95 7.71 7.57
N GLN A 81 8.22 7.38 7.80
CA GLN A 81 9.28 8.39 7.92
C GLN A 81 9.60 9.13 6.61
N ASP A 82 9.24 8.53 5.47
CA ASP A 82 9.50 9.07 4.12
C ASP A 82 8.21 9.61 3.46
N ALA A 83 7.07 9.53 4.16
CA ALA A 83 5.78 9.96 3.65
C ALA A 83 5.62 11.47 3.76
N TRP A 84 5.35 12.11 2.63
CA TRP A 84 5.13 13.55 2.52
C TRP A 84 4.08 13.80 1.44
N LEU A 85 2.86 14.15 1.87
CA LEU A 85 1.71 14.21 0.98
C LEU A 85 1.87 15.29 -0.10
N ASP A 86 2.52 16.41 0.23
CA ASP A 86 2.78 17.50 -0.73
C ASP A 86 3.73 17.07 -1.86
N GLU A 87 4.51 16.00 -1.65
CA GLU A 87 5.37 15.36 -2.67
C GLU A 87 4.68 14.14 -3.32
N GLY A 88 3.41 13.89 -3.04
CA GLY A 88 2.69 12.70 -3.52
C GLY A 88 3.17 11.39 -2.89
N LYS A 89 3.90 11.43 -1.77
CA LYS A 89 4.38 10.24 -1.05
C LYS A 89 3.39 9.85 0.04
N ILE A 90 2.73 8.71 -0.13
CA ILE A 90 1.71 8.22 0.79
C ILE A 90 2.27 7.12 1.69
N SER A 91 2.01 7.22 2.99
CA SER A 91 2.42 6.20 3.94
C SER A 91 1.68 4.88 3.69
N VAL A 92 2.39 3.75 3.75
CA VAL A 92 1.82 2.40 3.77
C VAL A 92 0.89 2.15 4.97
N LEU A 93 0.98 2.97 6.03
CA LEU A 93 0.04 2.92 7.16
C LEU A 93 -1.21 3.78 6.95
N ALA A 94 -1.26 4.61 5.90
CA ALA A 94 -2.49 5.31 5.52
C ALA A 94 -3.48 4.32 4.88
N PRO A 95 -4.79 4.52 5.02
CA PRO A 95 -5.79 3.59 4.46
C PRO A 95 -5.62 3.29 2.97
N ILE A 96 -5.38 4.33 2.15
CA ILE A 96 -5.09 4.15 0.72
C ILE A 96 -3.75 3.45 0.49
N GLY A 97 -2.70 3.79 1.25
CA GLY A 97 -1.37 3.20 1.08
C GLY A 97 -1.36 1.70 1.38
N ALA A 98 -2.00 1.27 2.47
CA ALA A 98 -2.20 -0.14 2.78
C ALA A 98 -3.00 -0.84 1.69
N GLY A 99 -3.98 -0.14 1.11
CA GLY A 99 -4.79 -0.59 -0.01
C GLY A 99 -4.10 -0.55 -1.38
N MET A 100 -2.91 0.03 -1.52
CA MET A 100 -2.15 0.03 -2.79
C MET A 100 -1.17 -1.15 -2.88
N LEU A 101 -0.62 -1.58 -1.74
CA LEU A 101 0.42 -2.60 -1.70
C LEU A 101 -0.05 -3.92 -2.36
N GLY A 102 0.69 -4.37 -3.37
CA GLY A 102 0.44 -5.62 -4.07
C GLY A 102 -0.63 -5.58 -5.17
N TYR A 103 -1.29 -4.44 -5.39
CA TYR A 103 -2.10 -4.24 -6.59
C TYR A 103 -1.24 -4.15 -7.84
N ARG A 104 -1.83 -4.55 -8.97
CA ARG A 104 -1.15 -4.57 -10.27
C ARG A 104 -1.74 -3.54 -11.23
N VAL A 105 -0.96 -3.15 -12.24
CA VAL A 105 -1.49 -2.40 -13.39
C VAL A 105 -2.74 -3.08 -13.94
N GLY A 106 -3.80 -2.29 -14.10
CA GLY A 106 -5.11 -2.74 -14.54
C GLY A 106 -6.03 -3.24 -13.44
N ASP A 107 -5.53 -3.51 -12.23
CA ASP A 107 -6.39 -3.87 -11.10
C ASP A 107 -7.20 -2.67 -10.61
N GLU A 108 -8.39 -2.96 -10.09
CA GLU A 108 -9.30 -1.99 -9.49
C GLU A 108 -9.46 -2.28 -8.00
N PHE A 109 -9.58 -1.22 -7.20
CA PHE A 109 -9.80 -1.32 -5.76
C PHE A 109 -10.69 -0.22 -5.22
N GLU A 110 -11.36 -0.54 -4.12
CA GLU A 110 -12.20 0.40 -3.39
C GLU A 110 -11.47 0.91 -2.16
N TRP A 111 -11.52 2.23 -1.98
CA TRP A 111 -10.99 2.91 -0.81
C TRP A 111 -12.08 3.71 -0.13
N ARG A 112 -12.25 3.51 1.18
CA ARG A 112 -13.16 4.31 2.00
C ARG A 112 -12.49 5.62 2.42
N VAL A 113 -13.08 6.72 1.97
CA VAL A 113 -12.78 8.08 2.41
C VAL A 113 -13.92 8.62 3.27
N PRO A 114 -13.73 9.69 4.06
CA PRO A 114 -14.82 10.32 4.81
C PRO A 114 -16.02 10.71 3.95
N GLN A 115 -15.81 10.96 2.65
CA GLN A 115 -16.83 11.36 1.68
C GLN A 115 -17.57 10.18 1.01
N GLY A 116 -17.20 8.93 1.31
CA GLY A 116 -17.78 7.73 0.70
C GLY A 116 -16.74 6.69 0.26
N VAL A 117 -17.15 5.79 -0.63
CA VAL A 117 -16.23 4.84 -1.28
C VAL A 117 -15.75 5.48 -2.59
N ARG A 118 -14.44 5.43 -2.83
CA ARG A 118 -13.80 5.78 -4.10
C ARG A 118 -13.35 4.51 -4.80
N ARG A 119 -13.56 4.44 -6.11
CA ARG A 119 -13.12 3.30 -6.94
C ARG A 119 -11.92 3.75 -7.75
N MET A 120 -10.78 3.11 -7.50
CA MET A 120 -9.51 3.45 -8.15
C MET A 120 -9.09 2.32 -9.08
N LYS A 121 -8.44 2.66 -10.19
CA LYS A 121 -7.76 1.72 -11.07
C LYS A 121 -6.29 2.06 -11.16
N VAL A 122 -5.42 1.06 -11.05
CA VAL A 122 -3.97 1.23 -11.29
C VAL A 122 -3.74 1.31 -12.80
N ALA A 123 -3.07 2.36 -13.26
CA ALA A 123 -2.73 2.59 -14.67
C ALA A 123 -1.28 2.22 -15.00
#